data_AF-A0A5M6I383-F1
#
_entry.id   AF-A0A5M6I383-F1
#
_cell.length_a   1.000
_cell.length_b   1.000
_cell.length_c   1.000
_cell.angle_alpha   90.00
_cell.angle_beta   90.00
_cell.angle_gamma   90.00
#
_symmetry.space_group_name_H-M   'P 1'
#
loop_
_entity.id
_entity.type
_entity.pdbx_description
1 polymer ?
#
loop_
_entity_poly.entity_id
_entity_poly.type
_entity_poly.pdbx_seq_one_letter_code
_entity_poly.pdbx_strand_id
1 'polypeptide(L)' 'MTLTQTLIALGVLLVVLALALWRARRPWAPGPVWRVPWHLILALGLVLFLGLLAHLTSLVTGQPVRPRGLG' A
#
# COMPACT_ATOMS: atom_id res chain seq x y z
N MET A 1 7.79 14.44 4.08
CA MET A 1 6.37 14.79 3.93
C MET A 1 5.87 15.42 5.22
N THR A 2 4.88 16.29 5.17
CA THR A 2 4.16 16.74 6.37
C THR A 2 3.17 15.65 6.83
N LEU A 3 2.67 15.75 8.07
CA LEU A 3 1.67 14.81 8.61
C LEU A 3 0.45 14.70 7.69
N THR A 4 -0.08 15.84 7.25
CA THR A 4 -1.24 15.91 6.35
C THR A 4 -0.98 15.21 5.01
N GLN A 5 0.20 15.41 4.41
CA GLN A 5 0.58 14.73 3.16
C GLN A 5 0.67 13.22 3.34
N THR A 6 1.22 12.78 4.48
CA THR A 6 1.34 11.35 4.81
C THR A 6 -0.03 10.71 4.95
N LEU A 7 -0.97 11.37 5.64
CA LEU A 7 -2.34 10.89 5.80
C LEU A 7 -3.10 10.85 4.47
N ILE A 8 -2.94 11.86 3.60
CA ILE A 8 -3.53 11.86 2.25
C ILE A 8 -2.99 10.68 1.44
N ALA A 9 -1.67 10.47 1.44
CA ALA A 9 -1.05 9.37 0.72
C ALA A 9 -1.55 8.00 1.23
N LEU A 10 -1.69 7.85 2.55
CA LEU A 10 -2.20 6.64 3.19
C LEU A 10 -3.66 6.37 2.83
N GLY A 11 -4.50 7.41 2.82
CA GLY A 11 -5.89 7.33 2.39
C GLY A 11 -6.04 6.94 0.92
N VAL A 12 -5.29 7.57 0.01
CA VAL A 12 -5.28 7.22 -1.42
C VAL A 12 -4.84 5.77 -1.62
N LEU A 13 -3.78 5.34 -0.93
CA LEU A 13 -3.27 3.98 -1.04
C LEU A 13 -4.28 2.94 -0.55
N LEU A 14 -5.01 3.22 0.53
CA LEU A 14 -6.08 2.36 1.02
C LEU A 14 -7.21 2.17 -0.01
N VAL A 15 -7.60 3.25 -0.70
CA VAL A 15 -8.61 3.18 -1.78
C VAL A 15 -8.11 2.30 -2.93
N VAL A 16 -6.85 2.47 -3.35
CA VAL A 16 -6.24 1.65 -4.40
C VAL A 16 -6.18 0.17 -4.00
N LEU A 17 -5.76 -0.13 -2.76
CA LEU A 17 -5.73 -1.49 -2.24
C LEU A 17 -7.12 -2.11 -2.17
N ALA A 18 -8.13 -1.38 -1.69
CA ALA A 18 -9.51 -1.85 -1.64
C ALA A 18 -10.05 -2.15 -3.05
N LEU A 19 -9.79 -1.28 -4.02
CA LEU A 19 -10.17 -1.48 -5.41
C LEU A 19 -9.46 -2.69 -6.03
N ALA A 20 -8.16 -2.83 -5.80
CA ALA A 20 -7.37 -3.95 -6.29
C ALA A 20 -7.84 -5.29 -5.67
N LEU A 21 -8.17 -5.31 -4.37
CA LEU A 21 -8.77 -6.46 -3.68
C LEU A 21 -10.11 -6.83 -4.28
N TRP A 22 -10.99 -5.84 -4.48
CA TRP A 22 -12.29 -6.07 -5.08
C TRP A 22 -12.19 -6.63 -6.50
N ARG A 23 -11.25 -6.12 -7.32
CA ARG A 23 -11.00 -6.61 -8.67
C ARG A 23 -10.34 -7.99 -8.69
N ALA A 24 -9.41 -8.26 -7.77
CA ALA A 24 -8.75 -9.56 -7.67
C ALA A 24 -9.72 -10.68 -7.26
N ARG A 25 -10.74 -10.36 -6.45
CA ARG A 25 -11.77 -11.32 -6.01
C ARG A 25 -12.86 -11.58 -7.05
N ARG A 26 -12.95 -10.79 -8.14
CA ARG A 26 -13.95 -11.06 -9.18
C ARG A 26 -13.63 -12.39 -9.89
N PRO A 27 -14.63 -13.26 -10.09
CA PRO A 27 -14.45 -14.52 -10.78
C PRO A 27 -13.88 -14.28 -12.18
N TRP A 28 -13.04 -15.22 -12.63
CA TRP A 28 -12.41 -15.14 -13.93
C TRP A 28 -13.47 -15.25 -15.03
N ALA A 29 -13.65 -14.17 -15.79
CA ALA A 29 -14.41 -14.19 -17.02
C ALA A 29 -13.43 -14.40 -18.19
N PRO A 30 -13.69 -15.36 -19.10
CA PRO A 30 -12.91 -15.48 -20.33
C PRO A 30 -13.09 -14.19 -21.14
N GLY A 31 -11.99 -13.47 -21.34
CA GLY A 31 -11.90 -12.15 -21.98
C GLY A 31 -10.46 -11.88 -22.46
N PRO A 32 -10.17 -10.73 -23.10
CA PRO A 32 -8.95 -10.52 -23.89
C PRO A 32 -7.66 -10.74 -23.09
N VAL A 33 -6.62 -11.19 -23.82
CA VAL A 33 -5.31 -11.67 -23.34
C VAL A 33 -4.62 -10.73 -22.34
N TRP A 34 -4.90 -9.42 -22.37
CA TRP A 34 -4.31 -8.45 -21.47
C TRP A 34 -5.07 -8.34 -20.14
N ARG A 35 -4.61 -9.07 -19.13
CA ARG A 35 -5.15 -9.01 -17.76
C ARG A 35 -4.23 -8.17 -16.88
N VAL A 36 -4.80 -7.13 -16.24
CA VAL A 36 -4.07 -6.35 -15.23
C VAL A 36 -3.67 -7.27 -14.07
N PRO A 37 -2.39 -7.31 -13.66
CA PRO A 37 -1.91 -8.19 -12.60
C PRO A 37 -2.26 -7.61 -11.22
N TRP A 38 -3.53 -7.68 -10.82
CA TRP A 38 -4.03 -7.11 -9.56
C TRP A 38 -3.29 -7.61 -8.32
N HIS A 39 -2.82 -8.87 -8.31
CA HIS A 39 -2.02 -9.41 -7.22
C HIS A 39 -0.65 -8.71 -7.07
N LEU A 40 -0.02 -8.32 -8.18
CA LEU A 40 1.24 -7.56 -8.16
C LEU A 40 1.01 -6.14 -7.62
N ILE A 41 -0.10 -5.51 -8.01
CA ILE A 41 -0.53 -4.22 -7.46
C ILE A 41 -0.77 -4.33 -5.95
N LEU A 42 -1.41 -5.41 -5.48
CA LEU A 42 -1.63 -5.65 -4.05
C LEU A 42 -0.32 -5.85 -3.29
N ALA A 43 0.62 -6.64 -3.82
CA ALA A 43 1.91 -6.87 -3.18
C ALA A 43 2.71 -5.57 -3.02
N LEU A 44 2.83 -4.79 -4.11
CA LEU A 44 3.53 -3.50 -4.08
C LEU A 44 2.81 -2.48 -3.19
N GLY A 45 1.47 -2.42 -3.28
CA GLY A 45 0.67 -1.53 -2.44
C GLY A 45 0.81 -1.83 -0.95
N LEU A 46 0.92 -3.12 -0.58
CA LEU A 46 1.15 -3.51 0.81
C LEU A 46 2.53 -3.05 1.31
N VAL A 47 3.58 -3.20 0.50
CA VAL A 47 4.93 -2.72 0.84
C VAL A 47 4.93 -1.21 1.06
N LEU A 48 4.31 -0.45 0.14
CA LEU A 48 4.17 1.00 0.27
C LEU A 48 3.37 1.38 1.51
N PHE A 49 2.32 0.63 1.83
CA PHE A 49 1.47 0.88 3.00
C PHE A 49 2.27 0.72 4.30
N LEU A 50 3.05 -0.35 4.41
CA LEU A 50 3.94 -0.57 5.56
C LEU A 50 4.99 0.54 5.68
N GLY A 51 5.57 0.98 4.56
CA GLY A 51 6.52 2.09 4.54
C GLY A 51 5.90 3.43 4.98
N LEU A 52 4.71 3.77 4.48
CA LEU A 52 3.97 4.97 4.88
C LEU A 52 3.54 4.91 6.35
N LEU A 53 3.15 3.73 6.84
CA LEU A 53 2.81 3.53 8.24
C LEU A 53 4.05 3.72 9.13
N ALA A 54 5.20 3.16 8.75
CA ALA A 54 6.46 3.41 9.43
C ALA A 54 6.81 4.90 9.44
N HIS A 55 6.63 5.60 8.31
CA HIS A 55 6.85 7.03 8.23
C HIS A 55 5.91 7.82 9.16
N LEU A 56 4.63 7.46 9.20
CA LEU A 56 3.65 8.06 10.09
C LEU A 56 4.02 7.85 11.56
N THR A 57 4.42 6.63 11.95
CA THR A 57 4.87 6.37 13.32
C THR A 57 6.10 7.21 13.68
N SER A 58 7.00 7.43 12.72
CA SER A 58 8.17 8.28 12.92
C SER A 58 7.81 9.74 13.11
N LEU A 59 6.85 10.27 12.33
CA LEU A 59 6.35 11.63 12.48
C LEU A 59 5.64 11.86 13.82
N VAL A 60 4.87 10.87 14.28
CA VAL A 60 4.11 10.98 15.54
C VAL A 60 5.02 10.83 16.76
N THR A 61 6.01 9.94 16.71
CA THR A 61 6.91 9.66 17.85
C THR A 61 8.16 10.53 17.87
N GLY A 62 8.48 11.22 16.77
CA GLY A 62 9.72 11.97 16.59
C GLY A 62 10.97 11.08 16.51
N GLN A 63 10.83 9.77 16.54
CA GLN A 63 11.93 8.81 16.48
C GLN A 63 11.92 8.08 15.13
N PRO A 64 13.07 7.93 14.44
CA PRO A 64 13.13 7.14 13.22
C PRO A 64 12.84 5.66 13.53
N VAL A 65 11.99 5.03 12.72
CA VAL A 65 11.76 3.58 12.79
C VAL A 65 13.04 2.87 12.36
N ARG A 66 13.75 2.27 13.31
CA ARG A 66 14.95 1.46 13.04
C ARG A 66 14.57 -0.03 12.94
N PRO A 67 14.92 -0.71 11.83
CA PRO A 67 14.75 -2.15 11.72
C PRO A 67 15.68 -2.84 12.73
N ARG A 68 15.15 -3.79 13.51
CA ARG A 68 15.88 -4.48 14.60
C ARG A 68 16.58 -5.78 14.16
N GLY A 69 16.62 -6.08 12.86
CA GLY A 69 17.12 -7.37 12.32
C GLY A 69 17.98 -7.26 11.06
N LEU A 70 18.51 -6.08 10.75
CA LEU A 70 19.45 -5.84 9.65
C LEU A 70 20.81 -5.34 10.20
N GLY A 71 21.26 -5.96 11.29
CA GLY A 71 22.54 -5.66 11.96
C GLY A 71 23.56 -6.75 11.71
#